data_AF-A0A2P6JP38-F1
#
_entry.id   AF-A0A2P6JP38-F1
#
_cell.length_a   1.000
_cell.length_b   1.000
_cell.length_c   1.000
_cell.angle_alpha   90.00
_cell.angle_beta   90.00
_cell.angle_gamma   90.00
#
_symmetry.space_group_name_H-M   'P 1'
#
loop_
_entity.id
_entity.type
_entity.pdbx_description
1 polymer ?
#
loop_
_entity_poly.entity_id
_entity_poly.type
_entity_poly.pdbx_seq_one_letter_code
_entity_poly.pdbx_strand_id
1 'polypeptide(L)'
;MKMLDELRRRDQLLAWMEQGLLTPHQLEQALAPQRPQPSAREWQHALDRLLALYGSLLLALGAIFFFAFNWDDLHRFGKLALALGALTGFAGMALWLQPGSVLYRAVLLGAALATGGVLALVGQTYQTGADIWQLFTAWAVLMLPWVLLSRSAACWGLFWAIANLALLRYFAMHDSWLGAALASPRALLGVAAGNLLLLLVFELFAGRLLSQPGRSMSRLAGFALLSALALGACIAWWESTYLNLLWGLGVVWLIGIPLYRWGRRDLLLLALLLYSLVGVLTAGLARLFDSIDGFTLFNLLGLFMLLSSALASVWLHRVYREGEA
;
A
#
# COMPACT_ATOMS: atom_id res chain seq x y z
N MET A 1 30.31 -21.37 12.93
CA MET A 1 30.76 -20.75 14.20
C MET A 1 29.73 -20.92 15.31
N LYS A 2 28.48 -20.42 15.20
CA LYS A 2 27.44 -20.56 16.25
C LYS A 2 27.24 -21.97 16.84
N MET A 3 27.24 -23.02 16.01
CA MET A 3 27.03 -24.40 16.48
C MET A 3 28.17 -24.93 17.36
N LEU A 4 29.42 -24.52 17.08
CA LEU A 4 30.59 -24.90 17.88
C LEU A 4 30.62 -24.16 19.22
N ASP A 5 30.19 -22.90 19.23
CA ASP A 5 30.06 -22.11 20.47
C ASP A 5 28.94 -22.66 21.37
N GLU A 6 27.86 -23.17 20.78
CA GLU A 6 26.75 -23.80 21.51
C GLU A 6 27.16 -25.12 22.17
N LEU A 7 27.92 -25.95 21.45
CA LEU A 7 28.48 -27.19 21.99
C LEU A 7 29.46 -26.90 23.14
N ARG A 8 30.38 -25.95 22.95
CA ARG A 8 31.35 -25.56 23.98
C ARG A 8 30.66 -24.99 25.23
N ARG A 9 29.56 -24.24 25.06
CA ARG A 9 28.74 -23.74 26.17
C ARG A 9 28.04 -24.86 26.94
N ARG A 10 27.54 -25.89 26.24
CA ARG A 10 26.92 -27.07 26.86
C ARG A 10 27.94 -27.87 27.67
N ASP A 11 29.12 -28.09 27.12
CA ASP A 11 30.21 -28.80 27.81
C ASP A 11 30.64 -28.06 29.09
N GLN A 12 30.69 -26.73 29.04
CA GLN A 12 31.04 -25.90 30.19
C GLN A 12 29.98 -25.95 31.31
N LEU A 13 28.69 -25.96 30.96
CA LEU A 13 27.59 -26.10 31.92
C LEU A 13 27.57 -27.49 32.58
N LEU A 14 27.91 -28.54 31.82
CA LEU A 14 28.05 -29.91 32.35
C LEU A 14 29.24 -30.02 33.30
N ALA A 15 30.40 -29.44 32.95
CA ALA A 15 31.56 -29.41 33.83
C ALA A 15 31.30 -28.68 35.15
N TRP A 16 30.50 -27.61 35.14
CA TRP A 16 30.08 -26.91 36.37
C TRP A 16 29.10 -27.72 37.23
N MET A 17 28.32 -28.61 36.63
CA MET A 17 27.48 -29.56 37.38
C MET A 17 28.33 -30.67 38.03
N GLU A 18 29.32 -31.22 37.31
CA GLU A 18 30.28 -32.18 37.86
C GLU A 18 31.10 -31.62 39.02
N GLN A 19 31.37 -30.31 39.00
CA GLN A 19 32.05 -29.59 40.09
C GLN A 19 31.12 -29.23 41.27
N GLY A 20 29.84 -29.58 41.22
CA GLY A 20 28.84 -29.28 42.26
C GLY A 20 28.45 -27.81 42.35
N LEU A 21 28.84 -26.98 41.39
CA LEU A 21 28.53 -25.54 41.34
C LEU A 21 27.11 -25.27 40.81
N LEU A 22 26.51 -26.24 40.11
CA LEU A 22 25.15 -26.19 39.61
C LEU A 22 24.34 -27.35 40.15
N THR A 23 23.15 -27.05 40.67
CA THR A 23 22.16 -28.09 40.96
C THR A 23 21.55 -28.64 39.68
N PRO A 24 21.06 -29.90 39.64
CA PRO A 24 20.42 -30.48 38.46
C PRO A 24 19.30 -29.61 37.88
N HIS A 25 18.53 -28.95 38.76
CA HIS A 25 17.45 -28.05 38.37
C HIS A 25 17.96 -26.76 37.69
N GLN A 26 19.11 -26.22 38.11
CA GLN A 26 19.71 -25.04 37.49
C GLN A 26 20.34 -25.36 36.13
N LEU A 27 20.86 -26.58 35.97
CA LEU A 27 21.37 -27.06 34.69
C LEU A 27 20.23 -27.21 33.66
N GLU A 28 19.10 -27.81 34.05
CA GLU A 28 17.92 -27.93 33.17
C GLU A 28 17.41 -26.56 32.71
N GLN A 29 17.37 -25.57 33.61
CA GLN A 29 16.99 -24.20 33.26
C GLN A 29 18.00 -23.52 32.33
N ALA A 30 19.30 -23.76 32.50
CA ALA A 30 20.35 -23.18 31.67
C ALA A 30 20.43 -23.79 30.25
N LEU A 31 20.02 -25.06 30.12
CA LEU A 31 19.95 -25.79 28.84
C LEU A 31 18.60 -25.62 28.13
N ALA A 32 17.59 -25.05 28.80
CA ALA A 32 16.30 -24.77 28.19
C ALA A 32 16.46 -23.86 26.95
N PRO A 33 15.85 -24.21 25.81
CA PRO A 33 15.96 -23.42 24.58
C PRO A 33 15.57 -21.95 24.82
N GLN A 34 16.42 -21.00 24.40
CA GLN A 34 16.17 -19.55 24.54
C GLN A 34 14.92 -19.07 23.77
N ARG A 35 14.38 -19.91 22.89
CA ARG A 35 13.05 -19.74 22.29
C ARG A 35 12.25 -21.00 22.60
N PRO A 36 11.08 -20.90 23.25
CA PRO A 36 10.19 -22.05 23.37
C PRO A 36 9.90 -22.57 21.96
N GLN A 37 10.20 -23.84 21.70
CA GLN A 37 9.78 -24.48 20.46
C GLN A 37 8.24 -24.52 20.45
N PRO A 38 7.59 -24.21 19.31
CA PRO A 38 6.15 -24.23 19.27
C PRO A 38 5.65 -25.61 19.66
N SER A 39 4.67 -25.65 20.57
CA SER A 39 4.10 -26.92 21.01
C SER A 39 3.42 -27.63 19.83
N ALA A 40 3.24 -28.95 19.91
CA ALA A 40 2.51 -29.70 18.89
C ALA A 40 1.10 -29.13 18.62
N ARG A 41 0.45 -28.57 19.66
CA ARG A 41 -0.86 -27.91 19.54
C ARG A 41 -0.80 -26.60 18.74
N GLU A 42 0.25 -25.82 18.90
CA GLU A 42 0.44 -24.58 18.11
C GLU A 42 0.70 -24.90 16.64
N TRP A 43 1.48 -25.94 16.35
CA TRP A 43 1.67 -26.46 15.01
C TRP A 43 0.37 -26.97 14.39
N GLN A 44 -0.44 -27.72 15.14
CA GLN A 44 -1.76 -28.16 14.69
C GLN A 44 -2.68 -26.97 14.38
N HIS A 45 -2.78 -25.98 15.26
CA HIS A 45 -3.58 -24.78 15.00
C HIS A 45 -3.10 -23.97 13.80
N ALA A 46 -1.79 -23.89 13.58
CA ALA A 46 -1.23 -23.23 12.40
C ALA A 46 -1.58 -24.01 11.12
N LEU A 47 -1.43 -25.34 11.14
CA LEU A 47 -1.80 -26.22 10.03
C LEU A 47 -3.31 -26.16 9.75
N ASP A 48 -4.17 -26.18 10.77
CA ASP A 48 -5.62 -26.07 10.61
C ASP A 48 -6.01 -24.77 9.92
N ARG A 49 -5.42 -23.64 10.33
CA ARG A 49 -5.67 -22.33 9.70
C ARG A 49 -5.17 -22.30 8.26
N LEU A 50 -4.00 -22.87 7.99
CA LEU A 50 -3.45 -22.96 6.64
C LEU A 50 -4.32 -23.84 5.75
N LEU A 51 -4.69 -25.04 6.20
CA LEU A 51 -5.56 -25.96 5.49
C LEU A 51 -6.95 -25.37 5.26
N ALA A 52 -7.53 -24.69 6.25
CA ALA A 52 -8.79 -23.97 6.09
C ALA A 52 -8.68 -22.83 5.07
N LEU A 53 -7.59 -22.07 5.09
CA LEU A 53 -7.32 -21.02 4.09
C LEU A 53 -7.21 -21.64 2.70
N TYR A 54 -6.34 -22.63 2.50
CA TYR A 54 -6.17 -23.29 1.21
C TYR A 54 -7.46 -23.97 0.73
N GLY A 55 -8.18 -24.65 1.61
CA GLY A 55 -9.47 -25.26 1.30
C GLY A 55 -10.49 -24.22 0.84
N SER A 56 -10.58 -23.08 1.54
CA SER A 56 -11.46 -21.98 1.14
C SER A 56 -11.05 -21.36 -0.21
N LEU A 57 -9.75 -21.22 -0.48
CA LEU A 57 -9.22 -20.72 -1.74
C LEU A 57 -9.50 -21.69 -2.90
N LEU A 58 -9.32 -22.99 -2.69
CA LEU A 58 -9.62 -24.01 -3.70
C LEU A 58 -11.11 -24.08 -4.01
N LEU A 59 -11.98 -23.98 -3.00
CA LEU A 59 -13.43 -23.90 -3.20
C LEU A 59 -13.82 -22.63 -3.97
N ALA A 60 -13.24 -21.48 -3.60
CA ALA A 60 -13.47 -20.22 -4.31
C ALA A 60 -13.00 -20.31 -5.77
N LEU A 61 -11.81 -20.89 -6.02
CA LEU A 61 -11.27 -21.08 -7.35
C LEU A 61 -12.12 -22.07 -8.17
N GLY A 62 -12.57 -23.17 -7.55
CA GLY A 62 -13.49 -24.11 -8.15
C GLY A 62 -14.82 -23.45 -8.57
N ALA A 63 -15.38 -22.59 -7.72
CA ALA A 63 -16.56 -21.80 -8.06
C ALA A 63 -16.29 -20.82 -9.22
N ILE A 64 -15.15 -20.11 -9.19
CA ILE A 64 -14.73 -19.21 -10.28
C ILE A 64 -14.60 -19.98 -11.59
N PHE A 65 -13.92 -21.13 -11.61
CA PHE A 65 -13.75 -21.94 -12.80
C PHE A 65 -15.05 -22.57 -13.29
N PHE A 66 -15.93 -22.99 -12.39
CA PHE A 66 -17.26 -23.47 -12.75
C PHE A 66 -18.05 -22.37 -13.50
N PHE A 67 -18.10 -21.15 -12.94
CA PHE A 67 -18.80 -20.04 -13.61
C PHE A 67 -18.08 -19.59 -14.88
N ALA A 68 -16.75 -19.62 -14.92
CA ALA A 68 -15.98 -19.27 -16.11
C ALA A 68 -16.22 -20.27 -17.25
N PHE A 69 -16.23 -21.58 -16.96
CA PHE A 69 -16.52 -22.63 -17.94
C PHE A 69 -17.94 -22.52 -18.49
N ASN A 70 -18.93 -22.27 -17.62
CA ASN A 70 -20.34 -22.11 -18.01
C ASN A 70 -20.69 -20.67 -18.44
N TRP A 71 -19.70 -19.77 -18.56
CA TRP A 71 -19.99 -18.34 -18.71
C TRP A 71 -20.73 -18.04 -20.00
N ASP A 72 -20.30 -18.63 -21.12
CA ASP A 72 -20.89 -18.34 -22.43
C ASP A 72 -22.33 -18.89 -22.55
N ASP A 73 -22.62 -20.01 -21.90
CA ASP A 73 -23.94 -20.63 -21.87
C ASP A 73 -24.93 -19.93 -20.92
N LEU A 74 -24.43 -19.14 -19.97
CA LEU A 74 -25.28 -18.49 -18.98
C LEU A 74 -26.01 -17.29 -19.59
N HIS A 75 -27.35 -17.30 -19.54
CA HIS A 75 -28.15 -16.17 -19.98
C HIS A 75 -27.81 -14.90 -19.18
N ARG A 76 -27.96 -13.72 -19.79
CA ARG A 76 -27.61 -12.42 -19.18
C ARG A 76 -28.24 -12.19 -17.79
N PHE A 77 -29.48 -12.64 -17.60
CA PHE A 77 -30.16 -12.54 -16.29
C PHE A 77 -29.53 -13.45 -15.24
N GLY A 78 -29.02 -14.62 -15.64
CA GLY A 78 -28.27 -15.51 -14.74
C GLY A 78 -26.95 -14.86 -14.29
N LYS A 79 -26.20 -14.29 -15.24
CA LYS A 79 -24.97 -13.53 -14.92
C LYS A 79 -25.26 -12.39 -13.95
N LEU A 80 -26.31 -11.62 -14.21
CA LEU A 80 -26.71 -10.48 -13.36
C LEU A 80 -27.19 -10.95 -11.99
N ALA A 81 -27.98 -12.03 -11.93
CA ALA A 81 -28.44 -12.62 -10.68
C ALA A 81 -27.28 -13.12 -9.81
N LEU A 82 -26.22 -13.67 -10.40
CA LEU A 82 -25.01 -14.05 -9.66
C LEU A 82 -24.30 -12.83 -9.08
N ALA A 83 -24.09 -11.79 -9.89
CA ALA A 83 -23.41 -10.57 -9.44
C ALA A 83 -24.20 -9.83 -8.36
N LEU A 84 -25.50 -9.64 -8.57
CA LEU A 84 -26.40 -9.03 -7.58
C LEU A 84 -26.54 -9.91 -6.34
N GLY A 85 -26.67 -11.22 -6.51
CA GLY A 85 -26.73 -12.20 -5.41
C GLY A 85 -25.48 -12.16 -4.54
N ALA A 86 -24.30 -12.02 -5.13
CA ALA A 86 -23.05 -11.81 -4.38
C ALA A 86 -23.08 -10.49 -3.60
N LEU A 87 -23.48 -9.38 -4.25
CA LEU A 87 -23.57 -8.07 -3.60
C LEU A 87 -24.56 -8.09 -2.43
N THR A 88 -25.79 -8.56 -2.65
CA THR A 88 -26.83 -8.64 -1.63
C THR A 88 -26.51 -9.69 -0.57
N GLY A 89 -25.82 -10.77 -0.94
CA GLY A 89 -25.37 -11.81 0.00
C GLY A 89 -24.33 -11.26 0.97
N PHE A 90 -23.32 -10.54 0.47
CA PHE A 90 -22.36 -9.85 1.33
C PHE A 90 -23.05 -8.77 2.18
N ALA A 91 -23.85 -7.90 1.57
CA ALA A 91 -24.57 -6.86 2.30
C ALA A 91 -25.50 -7.43 3.39
N GLY A 92 -26.24 -8.50 3.07
CA GLY A 92 -27.11 -9.20 4.00
C GLY A 92 -26.33 -9.86 5.13
N MET A 93 -25.22 -10.55 4.83
CA MET A 93 -24.38 -11.17 5.85
C MET A 93 -23.80 -10.14 6.82
N ALA A 94 -23.48 -8.93 6.35
CA ALA A 94 -23.01 -7.85 7.23
C ALA A 94 -24.04 -7.44 8.30
N LEU A 95 -25.34 -7.65 8.07
CA LEU A 95 -26.41 -7.33 9.05
C LEU A 95 -26.41 -8.27 10.26
N TRP A 96 -25.91 -9.50 10.09
CA TRP A 96 -25.88 -10.54 11.14
C TRP A 96 -24.54 -10.60 11.88
N LEU A 97 -23.54 -9.87 11.40
CA LEU A 97 -22.18 -9.89 11.94
C LEU A 97 -21.97 -8.74 12.93
N GLN A 98 -21.16 -9.00 13.95
CA GLN A 98 -20.80 -7.97 14.91
C GLN A 98 -20.05 -6.81 14.21
N PRO A 99 -20.57 -5.56 14.30
CA PRO A 99 -19.93 -4.41 13.69
C PRO A 99 -18.48 -4.25 14.15
N GLY A 100 -17.59 -4.00 13.19
CA GLY A 100 -16.17 -3.81 13.47
C GLY A 100 -15.33 -5.08 13.62
N SER A 101 -15.94 -6.28 13.64
CA SER A 101 -15.22 -7.56 13.58
C SER A 101 -14.45 -7.74 12.26
N VAL A 102 -13.45 -8.61 12.24
CA VAL A 102 -12.67 -8.90 11.03
C VAL A 102 -13.58 -9.41 9.90
N LEU A 103 -14.50 -10.32 10.23
CA LEU A 103 -15.44 -10.88 9.27
C LEU A 103 -16.41 -9.82 8.72
N TYR A 104 -16.94 -8.95 9.58
CA TYR A 104 -17.78 -7.82 9.14
C TYR A 104 -17.07 -6.93 8.10
N ARG A 105 -15.79 -6.59 8.36
CA ARG A 105 -14.98 -5.79 7.43
C ARG A 105 -14.68 -6.53 6.13
N ALA A 106 -14.40 -7.82 6.19
CA ALA A 106 -14.14 -8.65 5.01
C ALA A 106 -15.37 -8.77 4.12
N VAL A 107 -16.55 -8.94 4.72
CA VAL A 107 -17.82 -9.02 4.01
C VAL A 107 -18.19 -7.68 3.36
N LEU A 108 -17.96 -6.54 4.03
CA LEU A 108 -18.15 -5.22 3.42
C LEU A 108 -17.15 -4.93 2.30
N LEU A 109 -15.91 -5.43 2.39
CA LEU A 109 -14.97 -5.40 1.27
C LEU A 109 -15.48 -6.23 0.09
N GLY A 110 -16.07 -7.40 0.37
CA GLY A 110 -16.76 -8.22 -0.62
C GLY A 110 -17.91 -7.48 -1.31
N ALA A 111 -18.75 -6.78 -0.56
CA ALA A 111 -19.82 -5.94 -1.12
C ALA A 111 -19.27 -4.80 -1.98
N ALA A 112 -18.18 -4.14 -1.55
CA ALA A 112 -17.52 -3.10 -2.32
C ALA A 112 -16.94 -3.62 -3.65
N LEU A 113 -16.34 -4.82 -3.65
CA LEU A 113 -15.86 -5.48 -4.88
C LEU A 113 -17.03 -5.91 -5.78
N ALA A 114 -18.07 -6.51 -5.21
CA ALA A 114 -19.25 -6.95 -5.94
C ALA A 114 -20.00 -5.77 -6.59
N THR A 115 -19.97 -4.58 -5.98
CA THR A 115 -20.48 -3.35 -6.59
C THR A 115 -19.81 -3.08 -7.94
N GLY A 116 -18.49 -3.20 -8.02
CA GLY A 116 -17.75 -3.08 -9.28
C GLY A 116 -18.05 -4.20 -10.26
N GLY A 117 -18.18 -5.44 -9.77
CA GLY A 117 -18.58 -6.59 -10.58
C GLY A 117 -19.94 -6.41 -11.26
N VAL A 118 -20.94 -5.91 -10.53
CA VAL A 118 -22.27 -5.58 -11.08
C VAL A 118 -22.15 -4.50 -12.15
N LEU A 119 -21.45 -3.39 -11.88
CA LEU A 119 -21.26 -2.31 -12.84
C LEU A 119 -20.55 -2.77 -14.12
N ALA A 120 -19.48 -3.55 -13.97
CA ALA A 120 -18.72 -4.09 -15.10
C ALA A 120 -19.59 -5.04 -15.94
N LEU A 121 -20.37 -5.90 -15.29
CA LEU A 121 -21.26 -6.82 -15.99
C LEU A 121 -22.38 -6.09 -16.73
N VAL A 122 -22.96 -5.04 -16.14
CA VAL A 122 -23.96 -4.18 -16.81
C VAL A 122 -23.32 -3.50 -18.03
N GLY A 123 -22.12 -2.94 -17.87
CA GLY A 123 -21.37 -2.32 -18.96
C GLY A 123 -21.08 -3.28 -20.12
N GLN A 124 -20.67 -4.52 -19.82
CA GLN A 124 -20.44 -5.56 -20.82
C GLN A 124 -21.74 -6.04 -21.50
N THR A 125 -22.79 -6.29 -20.71
CA THR A 125 -24.04 -6.90 -21.19
C THR A 125 -24.85 -5.94 -22.06
N TYR A 126 -24.93 -4.68 -21.66
CA TYR A 126 -25.78 -3.68 -22.31
C TYR A 126 -25.00 -2.69 -23.17
N GLN A 127 -23.68 -2.88 -23.30
CA GLN A 127 -22.79 -2.04 -24.11
C GLN A 127 -23.11 -0.55 -23.96
N THR A 128 -23.15 -0.08 -22.71
CA THR A 128 -23.66 1.26 -22.36
C THR A 128 -22.90 2.43 -22.99
N GLY A 129 -21.85 2.17 -23.79
CA GLY A 129 -21.01 3.18 -24.43
C GLY A 129 -20.24 4.07 -23.44
N ALA A 130 -20.39 3.83 -22.14
CA ALA A 130 -19.77 4.61 -21.09
C ALA A 130 -18.25 4.43 -21.12
N ASP A 131 -17.54 5.54 -21.01
CA ASP A 131 -16.08 5.50 -20.91
C ASP A 131 -15.64 4.74 -19.65
N ILE A 132 -14.46 4.14 -19.74
CA ILE A 132 -13.85 3.39 -18.64
C ILE A 132 -13.74 4.24 -17.35
N TRP A 133 -13.48 5.54 -17.46
CA TRP A 133 -13.39 6.43 -16.29
C TRP A 133 -14.74 6.61 -15.58
N GLN A 134 -15.86 6.60 -16.32
CA GLN A 134 -17.21 6.72 -15.76
C GLN A 134 -17.55 5.50 -14.92
N LEU A 135 -17.18 4.30 -15.40
CA LEU A 135 -17.33 3.04 -14.67
C LEU A 135 -16.63 3.10 -13.31
N PHE A 136 -15.34 3.49 -13.29
CA PHE A 136 -14.58 3.57 -12.04
C PHE A 136 -15.08 4.69 -11.12
N THR A 137 -15.54 5.80 -11.67
CA THR A 137 -16.15 6.89 -10.88
C THR A 137 -17.44 6.43 -10.22
N ALA A 138 -18.34 5.82 -10.98
CA ALA A 138 -19.59 5.26 -10.46
C ALA A 138 -19.31 4.19 -9.40
N TRP A 139 -18.31 3.33 -9.63
CA TRP A 139 -17.89 2.34 -8.64
C TRP A 139 -17.39 3.00 -7.35
N ALA A 140 -16.47 3.97 -7.43
CA ALA A 140 -15.96 4.68 -6.26
C ALA A 140 -17.10 5.31 -5.45
N VAL A 141 -18.05 5.98 -6.11
CA VAL A 141 -19.20 6.62 -5.45
C VAL A 141 -20.12 5.58 -4.80
N LEU A 142 -20.53 4.55 -5.55
CA LEU A 142 -21.48 3.56 -5.07
C LEU A 142 -20.90 2.66 -3.98
N MET A 143 -19.57 2.54 -3.88
CA MET A 143 -18.94 1.77 -2.81
C MET A 143 -18.71 2.58 -1.51
N LEU A 144 -18.90 3.90 -1.51
CA LEU A 144 -18.69 4.75 -0.32
C LEU A 144 -19.43 4.28 0.93
N PRO A 145 -20.72 3.88 0.88
CA PRO A 145 -21.42 3.39 2.07
C PRO A 145 -20.72 2.21 2.72
N TRP A 146 -20.25 1.24 1.91
CA TRP A 146 -19.52 0.06 2.40
C TRP A 146 -18.19 0.45 3.03
N VAL A 147 -17.45 1.36 2.39
CA VAL A 147 -16.16 1.85 2.86
C VAL A 147 -16.31 2.54 4.23
N LEU A 148 -17.30 3.43 4.35
CA LEU A 148 -17.59 4.17 5.58
C LEU A 148 -18.04 3.25 6.71
N LEU A 149 -18.93 2.28 6.43
CA LEU A 149 -19.40 1.30 7.41
C LEU A 149 -18.27 0.37 7.87
N SER A 150 -17.40 -0.05 6.96
CA SER A 150 -16.31 -0.99 7.28
C SER A 150 -15.29 -0.38 8.25
N ARG A 151 -15.09 0.95 8.16
CA ARG A 151 -14.02 1.67 8.86
C ARG A 151 -12.67 0.94 8.77
N SER A 152 -12.39 0.30 7.63
CA SER A 152 -11.26 -0.60 7.43
C SER A 152 -10.26 0.01 6.45
N ALA A 153 -8.96 -0.14 6.74
CA ALA A 153 -7.91 0.32 5.84
C ALA A 153 -7.96 -0.41 4.48
N ALA A 154 -8.41 -1.67 4.45
CA ALA A 154 -8.54 -2.43 3.22
C ALA A 154 -9.62 -1.86 2.28
N CYS A 155 -10.82 -1.55 2.80
CA CYS A 155 -11.88 -0.93 1.98
C CYS A 155 -11.49 0.48 1.52
N TRP A 156 -10.86 1.27 2.38
CA TRP A 156 -10.33 2.57 2.00
C TRP A 156 -9.21 2.47 0.97
N GLY A 157 -8.35 1.45 1.05
CA GLY A 157 -7.34 1.17 0.04
C GLY A 157 -7.94 0.79 -1.32
N LEU A 158 -9.01 -0.01 -1.33
CA LEU A 158 -9.77 -0.30 -2.54
C LEU A 158 -10.40 0.99 -3.12
N PHE A 159 -11.07 1.78 -2.28
CA PHE A 159 -11.63 3.07 -2.69
C PHE A 159 -10.57 3.97 -3.31
N TRP A 160 -9.43 4.12 -2.64
CA TRP A 160 -8.29 4.90 -3.13
C TRP A 160 -7.81 4.40 -4.48
N ALA A 161 -7.68 3.08 -4.68
CA ALA A 161 -7.19 2.50 -5.92
C ALA A 161 -8.17 2.78 -7.08
N ILE A 162 -9.47 2.56 -6.85
CA ILE A 162 -10.51 2.80 -7.84
C ILE A 162 -10.64 4.30 -8.16
N ALA A 163 -10.57 5.18 -7.17
CA ALA A 163 -10.62 6.62 -7.38
C ALA A 163 -9.40 7.12 -8.19
N ASN A 164 -8.20 6.62 -7.91
CA ASN A 164 -7.01 6.95 -8.70
C ASN A 164 -7.10 6.41 -10.13
N LEU A 165 -7.65 5.21 -10.31
CA LEU A 165 -7.86 4.65 -11.63
C LEU A 165 -8.89 5.45 -12.44
N ALA A 166 -9.96 5.92 -11.80
CA ALA A 166 -10.92 6.84 -12.40
C ALA A 166 -10.23 8.14 -12.86
N LEU A 167 -9.41 8.76 -12.01
CA LEU A 167 -8.67 9.98 -12.36
C LEU A 167 -7.70 9.75 -13.52
N LEU A 168 -6.89 8.68 -13.46
CA LEU A 168 -5.94 8.35 -14.54
C LEU A 168 -6.66 8.11 -15.87
N ARG A 169 -7.78 7.38 -15.86
CA ARG A 169 -8.56 7.12 -17.08
C ARG A 169 -9.33 8.33 -17.59
N TYR A 170 -9.75 9.25 -16.72
CA TYR A 170 -10.40 10.50 -17.12
C TYR A 170 -9.47 11.35 -17.99
N PHE A 171 -8.20 11.46 -17.61
CA PHE A 171 -7.22 12.24 -18.38
C PHE A 171 -6.55 11.47 -19.53
N ALA A 172 -6.72 10.14 -19.61
CA ALA A 172 -6.18 9.28 -20.67
C ALA A 172 -7.26 8.77 -21.65
N MET A 173 -8.22 9.64 -21.96
CA MET A 173 -9.43 9.30 -22.71
C MET A 173 -9.18 8.74 -24.12
N HIS A 174 -8.06 9.14 -24.76
CA HIS A 174 -7.77 8.81 -26.16
C HIS A 174 -6.61 7.81 -26.36
N ASP A 175 -5.80 7.55 -25.33
CA ASP A 175 -4.62 6.69 -25.43
C ASP A 175 -4.78 5.38 -24.64
N SER A 176 -4.33 4.30 -25.28
CA SER A 176 -4.62 2.91 -24.91
C SER A 176 -3.89 2.40 -23.67
N TRP A 177 -2.94 3.16 -23.10
CA TRP A 177 -2.07 2.67 -22.02
C TRP A 177 -1.88 3.66 -20.87
N LEU A 178 -1.65 3.14 -19.66
CA LEU A 178 -1.35 3.90 -18.43
C LEU A 178 -0.18 4.88 -18.62
N GLY A 179 0.75 4.60 -19.54
CA GLY A 179 1.90 5.44 -19.84
C GLY A 179 1.52 6.84 -20.34
N ALA A 180 0.47 6.95 -21.17
CA ALA A 180 0.02 8.25 -21.67
C ALA A 180 -0.60 9.11 -20.56
N ALA A 181 -1.28 8.49 -19.59
CA ALA A 181 -1.76 9.17 -18.40
C ALA A 181 -0.60 9.72 -17.56
N LEU A 182 0.45 8.91 -17.36
CA LEU A 182 1.63 9.31 -16.58
C LEU A 182 2.49 10.35 -17.29
N ALA A 183 2.37 10.47 -18.61
CA ALA A 183 2.98 11.54 -19.40
C ALA A 183 2.13 12.82 -19.40
N SER A 184 0.86 12.81 -19.01
CA SER A 184 0.03 14.02 -19.09
C SER A 184 0.20 14.92 -17.85
N PRO A 185 0.60 16.20 -17.99
CA PRO A 185 0.75 17.11 -16.84
C PRO A 185 -0.58 17.34 -16.11
N ARG A 186 -1.70 17.38 -16.84
CA ARG A 186 -3.04 17.51 -16.25
C ARG A 186 -3.44 16.27 -15.46
N ALA A 187 -3.09 15.08 -15.95
CA ALA A 187 -3.34 13.83 -15.24
C ALA A 187 -2.55 13.75 -13.94
N LEU A 188 -1.25 14.06 -13.99
CA LEU A 188 -0.39 14.08 -12.81
C LEU A 188 -0.88 15.11 -11.78
N LEU A 189 -1.30 16.30 -12.21
CA LEU A 189 -1.91 17.30 -11.31
C LEU A 189 -3.24 16.81 -10.72
N GLY A 190 -4.09 16.14 -11.50
CA GLY A 190 -5.34 15.57 -11.02
C GLY A 190 -5.13 14.49 -9.97
N VAL A 191 -4.18 13.58 -10.21
CA VAL A 191 -3.75 12.55 -9.25
C VAL A 191 -3.17 13.20 -8.00
N ALA A 192 -2.29 14.19 -8.14
CA ALA A 192 -1.73 14.92 -7.01
C ALA A 192 -2.84 15.60 -6.18
N ALA A 193 -3.75 16.35 -6.80
CA ALA A 193 -4.82 17.04 -6.11
C ALA A 193 -5.78 16.07 -5.39
N GLY A 194 -6.17 14.98 -6.05
CA GLY A 194 -7.03 13.95 -5.44
C GLY A 194 -6.38 13.28 -4.24
N ASN A 195 -5.09 12.96 -4.33
CA ASN A 195 -4.35 12.36 -3.22
C ASN A 195 -4.02 13.35 -2.11
N LEU A 196 -3.82 14.63 -2.41
CA LEU A 196 -3.72 15.68 -1.41
C LEU A 196 -5.02 15.80 -0.61
N LEU A 197 -6.17 15.78 -1.29
CA LEU A 197 -7.48 15.80 -0.62
C LEU A 197 -7.65 14.57 0.28
N LEU A 198 -7.34 13.36 -0.21
CA LEU A 198 -7.40 12.15 0.61
C LEU A 198 -6.43 12.20 1.78
N LEU A 199 -5.21 12.68 1.58
CA LEU A 199 -4.23 12.87 2.64
C LEU A 199 -4.78 13.80 3.72
N LEU A 200 -5.34 14.94 3.36
CA LEU A 200 -5.95 15.89 4.31
C LEU A 200 -7.14 15.27 5.05
N VAL A 201 -8.01 14.55 4.33
CA VAL A 201 -9.14 13.84 4.93
C VAL A 201 -8.66 12.83 5.99
N PHE A 202 -7.61 12.05 5.73
CA PHE A 202 -7.08 11.12 6.72
C PHE A 202 -6.30 11.82 7.84
N GLU A 203 -5.53 12.87 7.57
CA GLU A 203 -4.83 13.61 8.62
C GLU A 203 -5.82 14.29 9.60
N LEU A 204 -6.98 14.73 9.11
CA LEU A 204 -8.01 15.40 9.94
C LEU A 204 -9.03 14.42 10.56
N PHE A 205 -9.41 13.36 9.84
CA PHE A 205 -10.55 12.52 10.22
C PHE A 205 -10.21 11.03 10.38
N ALA A 206 -8.94 10.61 10.42
CA ALA A 206 -8.56 9.19 10.58
C ALA A 206 -9.29 8.48 11.73
N GLY A 207 -9.45 9.13 12.89
CA GLY A 207 -10.17 8.54 14.04
C GLY A 207 -11.67 8.31 13.78
N ARG A 208 -12.27 9.04 12.83
CA ARG A 208 -13.67 8.84 12.41
C ARG A 208 -13.79 7.89 11.21
N LEU A 209 -12.75 7.72 10.40
CA LEU A 209 -12.81 6.92 9.17
C LEU A 209 -12.25 5.50 9.35
N LEU A 210 -11.37 5.29 10.33
CA LEU A 210 -10.74 4.00 10.60
C LEU A 210 -11.06 3.54 12.02
N SER A 211 -11.20 2.23 12.19
CA SER A 211 -11.37 1.62 13.52
C SER A 211 -10.05 1.54 14.29
N GLN A 212 -8.95 1.33 13.57
CA GLN A 212 -7.60 1.41 14.09
C GLN A 212 -6.91 2.54 13.31
N PRO A 213 -6.75 3.73 13.91
CA PRO A 213 -6.19 4.89 13.23
C PRO A 213 -4.68 4.73 13.02
N GLY A 214 -4.32 3.84 12.10
CA GLY A 214 -2.97 3.72 11.57
C GLY A 214 -2.74 4.76 10.47
N ARG A 215 -1.47 5.07 10.21
CA ARG A 215 -1.09 6.06 9.17
C ARG A 215 -0.99 5.47 7.77
N SER A 216 -1.38 4.21 7.56
CA SER A 216 -1.23 3.52 6.28
C SER A 216 -1.93 4.24 5.14
N MET A 217 -3.13 4.78 5.36
CA MET A 217 -3.86 5.52 4.33
C MET A 217 -3.23 6.89 4.04
N SER A 218 -2.80 7.64 5.06
CA SER A 218 -2.05 8.89 4.87
C SER A 218 -0.74 8.63 4.12
N ARG A 219 -0.01 7.57 4.45
CA ARG A 219 1.24 7.18 3.76
C ARG A 219 1.00 6.82 2.31
N LEU A 220 -0.07 6.09 2.04
CA LEU A 220 -0.43 5.63 0.71
C LEU A 220 -0.88 6.80 -0.18
N ALA A 221 -1.74 7.69 0.34
CA ALA A 221 -2.12 8.93 -0.34
C ALA A 221 -0.92 9.87 -0.54
N GLY A 222 -0.09 10.04 0.49
CA GLY A 222 1.13 10.86 0.42
C GLY A 222 2.15 10.32 -0.58
N PHE A 223 2.33 9.00 -0.66
CA PHE A 223 3.17 8.37 -1.69
C PHE A 223 2.67 8.72 -3.09
N ALA A 224 1.39 8.53 -3.37
CA ALA A 224 0.82 8.80 -4.68
C ALA A 224 0.86 10.30 -5.07
N LEU A 225 0.59 11.19 -4.10
CA LEU A 225 0.77 12.63 -4.25
C LEU A 225 2.22 12.97 -4.64
N LEU A 226 3.19 12.48 -3.86
CA LEU A 226 4.60 12.78 -4.07
C LEU A 226 5.14 12.16 -5.35
N SER A 227 4.74 10.93 -5.69
CA SER A 227 5.14 10.29 -6.95
C SER A 227 4.65 11.07 -8.16
N ALA A 228 3.39 11.51 -8.17
CA ALA A 228 2.83 12.27 -9.29
C ALA A 228 3.52 13.64 -9.44
N LEU A 229 3.72 14.36 -8.33
CA LEU A 229 4.41 15.64 -8.34
C LEU A 229 5.89 15.51 -8.68
N ALA A 230 6.61 14.54 -8.10
CA ALA A 230 8.03 14.32 -8.36
C ALA A 230 8.29 13.92 -9.81
N LEU A 231 7.46 13.04 -10.39
CA LEU A 231 7.58 12.68 -11.80
C LEU A 231 7.44 13.91 -12.70
N GLY A 232 6.39 14.71 -12.49
CA GLY A 232 6.19 15.94 -13.24
C GLY A 232 7.30 16.98 -13.02
N ALA A 233 7.76 17.14 -11.79
CA ALA A 233 8.84 18.05 -11.44
C ALA A 233 10.18 17.66 -12.07
N CYS A 234 10.47 16.36 -12.20
CA CYS A 234 11.64 15.89 -12.95
C CYS A 234 11.53 16.27 -14.43
N ILE A 235 10.36 16.07 -15.06
CA ILE A 235 10.13 16.41 -16.47
C ILE A 235 10.15 17.93 -16.71
N ALA A 236 9.73 18.73 -15.72
CA ALA A 236 9.66 20.19 -15.80
C ALA A 236 11.00 20.88 -16.12
N TRP A 237 12.13 20.21 -15.87
CA TRP A 237 13.45 20.69 -16.25
C TRP A 237 13.67 20.72 -17.77
N TRP A 238 13.01 19.83 -18.52
CA TRP A 238 13.07 19.78 -19.99
C TRP A 238 11.86 20.46 -20.63
N GLU A 239 10.68 20.36 -20.01
CA GLU A 239 9.42 20.84 -20.59
C GLU A 239 8.70 21.83 -19.66
N SER A 240 8.55 23.07 -20.13
CA SER A 240 7.91 24.15 -19.35
C SER A 240 6.45 23.89 -19.00
N THR A 241 5.76 23.02 -19.73
CA THR A 241 4.36 22.62 -19.47
C THR A 241 4.18 21.99 -18.07
N TYR A 242 5.22 21.40 -17.49
CA TYR A 242 5.17 20.74 -16.18
C TYR A 242 5.59 21.65 -15.01
N LEU A 243 5.89 22.92 -15.25
CA LEU A 243 6.33 23.86 -14.21
C LEU A 243 5.36 23.92 -13.01
N ASN A 244 4.06 23.80 -13.25
CA ASN A 244 3.05 23.77 -12.19
C ASN A 244 3.27 22.63 -11.18
N LEU A 245 3.78 21.48 -11.64
CA LEU A 245 4.09 20.33 -10.78
C LEU A 245 5.34 20.57 -9.95
N LEU A 246 6.36 21.22 -10.53
CA LEU A 246 7.57 21.64 -9.80
C LEU A 246 7.23 22.64 -8.70
N TRP A 247 6.43 23.67 -9.01
CA TRP A 247 5.96 24.64 -8.01
C TRP A 247 5.08 23.98 -6.94
N GLY A 248 4.16 23.11 -7.35
CA GLY A 248 3.32 22.34 -6.43
C GLY A 248 4.14 21.48 -5.48
N LEU A 249 5.17 20.80 -5.99
CA LEU A 249 6.10 20.02 -5.16
C LEU A 249 6.91 20.92 -4.22
N GLY A 250 7.35 22.08 -4.68
CA GLY A 250 8.04 23.08 -3.85
C GLY A 250 7.19 23.50 -2.65
N VAL A 251 5.91 23.79 -2.85
CA VAL A 251 4.95 24.09 -1.76
C VAL A 251 4.81 22.88 -0.82
N VAL A 252 4.71 21.67 -1.37
CA VAL A 252 4.62 20.44 -0.57
C VAL A 252 5.90 20.20 0.25
N TRP A 253 7.09 20.54 -0.24
CA TRP A 253 8.32 20.50 0.56
C TRP A 253 8.31 21.54 1.68
N LEU A 254 7.96 22.79 1.37
CA LEU A 254 7.93 23.90 2.33
C LEU A 254 6.99 23.63 3.50
N ILE A 255 5.85 22.98 3.25
CA ILE A 255 4.86 22.67 4.29
C ILE A 255 5.09 21.27 4.87
N GLY A 256 5.34 20.27 4.03
CA GLY A 256 5.41 18.87 4.41
C GLY A 256 6.61 18.52 5.28
N ILE A 257 7.80 19.04 4.96
CA ILE A 257 9.02 18.78 5.75
C ILE A 257 8.87 19.24 7.21
N PRO A 258 8.50 20.50 7.51
CA PRO A 258 8.29 20.92 8.90
C PRO A 258 7.12 20.22 9.56
N LEU A 259 6.01 19.97 8.82
CA LEU A 259 4.84 19.28 9.35
C LEU A 259 5.18 17.86 9.83
N TYR A 260 5.85 17.04 9.00
CA TYR A 260 6.18 15.66 9.35
C TYR A 260 7.42 15.52 10.24
N ARG A 261 8.24 16.57 10.38
CA ARG A 261 9.34 16.61 11.34
C ARG A 261 8.88 16.96 12.75
N TRP A 262 8.12 18.04 12.89
CA TRP A 262 7.79 18.62 14.21
C TRP A 262 6.34 18.42 14.62
N GLY A 263 5.40 18.54 13.68
CA GLY A 263 3.97 18.45 14.00
C GLY A 263 3.48 17.00 14.15
N ARG A 264 3.71 16.18 13.13
CA ARG A 264 3.22 14.81 13.04
C ARG A 264 4.30 13.85 12.55
N ARG A 265 5.21 13.47 13.45
CA ARG A 265 6.34 12.55 13.17
C ARG A 265 5.91 11.34 12.33
N ASP A 266 6.28 11.35 11.05
CA ASP A 266 6.18 10.20 10.13
C ASP A 266 7.45 10.10 9.30
N LEU A 267 8.28 9.13 9.64
CA LEU A 267 9.58 8.94 8.98
C LEU A 267 9.44 8.52 7.52
N LEU A 268 8.38 7.78 7.16
CA LEU A 268 8.20 7.33 5.78
C LEU A 268 7.84 8.50 4.87
N LEU A 269 6.88 9.34 5.27
CA LEU A 269 6.50 10.52 4.49
C LEU A 269 7.64 11.54 4.42
N LEU A 270 8.37 11.72 5.53
CA LEU A 270 9.56 12.56 5.55
C LEU A 270 10.67 12.03 4.63
N ALA A 271 10.89 10.71 4.61
CA ALA A 271 11.83 10.08 3.69
C ALA A 271 11.40 10.29 2.23
N LEU A 272 10.13 10.06 1.91
CA LEU A 272 9.60 10.29 0.56
C LEU A 272 9.79 11.74 0.10
N LEU A 273 9.56 12.72 0.98
CA LEU A 273 9.82 14.13 0.68
C LEU A 273 11.31 14.37 0.36
N LEU A 274 12.22 13.86 1.19
CA LEU A 274 13.67 14.04 0.97
C LEU A 274 14.18 13.32 -0.29
N TYR A 275 13.77 12.07 -0.52
CA TYR A 275 14.19 11.35 -1.73
C TYR A 275 13.55 11.94 -3.00
N SER A 276 12.34 12.49 -2.93
CA SER A 276 11.77 13.25 -4.05
C SER A 276 12.59 14.51 -4.36
N LEU A 277 13.11 15.20 -3.34
CA LEU A 277 14.03 16.33 -3.50
C LEU A 277 15.32 15.90 -4.17
N VAL A 278 15.94 14.80 -3.71
CA VAL A 278 17.15 14.24 -4.35
C VAL A 278 16.89 13.93 -5.82
N GLY A 279 15.78 13.26 -6.15
CA GLY A 279 15.42 12.91 -7.53
C GLY A 279 15.27 14.14 -8.43
N VAL A 280 14.50 15.15 -7.99
CA VAL A 280 14.25 16.36 -8.77
C VAL A 280 15.51 17.23 -8.92
N LEU A 281 16.35 17.30 -7.89
CA LEU A 281 17.65 18.00 -7.99
C LEU A 281 18.60 17.27 -8.95
N THR A 282 18.58 15.94 -8.95
CA THR A 282 19.40 15.13 -9.87
C THR A 282 18.96 15.38 -11.32
N ALA A 283 17.66 15.41 -11.57
CA ALA A 283 17.09 15.80 -12.86
C ALA A 283 17.50 17.21 -13.28
N GLY A 284 17.48 18.18 -12.36
CA GLY A 284 17.95 19.55 -12.63
C GLY A 284 19.44 19.64 -12.94
N LEU A 285 20.29 18.92 -12.20
CA LEU A 285 21.72 18.84 -12.50
C LEU A 285 21.97 18.22 -13.87
N ALA A 286 21.24 17.16 -14.22
CA ALA A 286 21.35 16.54 -15.54
C ALA A 286 21.04 17.55 -16.66
N ARG A 287 20.02 18.38 -16.46
CA ARG A 287 19.68 19.44 -17.42
C ARG A 287 20.70 20.58 -17.48
N LEU A 288 21.23 21.00 -16.34
CA LEU A 288 22.21 22.10 -16.26
C LEU A 288 23.56 21.74 -16.91
N PHE A 289 23.95 20.47 -16.83
CA PHE A 289 25.23 19.96 -17.33
C PHE A 289 25.09 19.09 -18.59
N ASP A 290 23.97 19.23 -19.32
CA ASP A 290 23.65 18.48 -20.55
C ASP A 290 24.69 18.70 -21.67
N SER A 291 25.51 19.74 -21.57
CA SER A 291 26.58 20.06 -22.53
C SER A 291 27.92 19.35 -22.26
N ILE A 292 28.08 18.63 -21.15
CA ILE A 292 29.31 17.92 -20.79
C ILE A 292 29.30 16.50 -21.39
N ASP A 293 30.49 15.91 -21.56
CA ASP A 293 30.62 14.50 -21.97
C ASP A 293 29.78 13.55 -21.08
N GLY A 294 29.10 12.59 -21.73
CA GLY A 294 28.12 11.71 -21.11
C GLY A 294 28.72 10.82 -20.02
N PHE A 295 29.99 10.40 -20.16
CA PHE A 295 30.67 9.64 -19.12
C PHE A 295 30.88 10.49 -17.86
N THR A 296 31.34 11.74 -18.01
CA THR A 296 31.52 12.65 -16.88
C THR A 296 30.19 12.99 -16.22
N LEU A 297 29.15 13.29 -17.01
CA LEU A 297 27.82 13.60 -16.50
C LEU A 297 27.24 12.43 -15.70
N PHE A 298 27.31 11.20 -16.22
CA PHE A 298 26.84 10.01 -15.53
C PHE A 298 27.52 9.80 -14.17
N ASN A 299 28.85 9.93 -14.12
CA ASN A 299 29.61 9.79 -12.87
C ASN A 299 29.28 10.89 -11.86
N LEU A 300 29.13 12.14 -12.33
CA LEU A 300 28.77 13.28 -11.47
C LEU A 300 27.37 13.09 -10.87
N LEU A 301 26.38 12.70 -11.67
CA LEU A 301 25.02 12.41 -11.20
C LEU A 301 25.00 11.23 -10.23
N GLY A 302 25.75 10.16 -10.54
CA GLY A 302 25.89 9.01 -9.65
C GLY A 302 26.50 9.39 -8.30
N LEU A 303 27.58 10.18 -8.30
CA LEU A 303 28.20 10.68 -7.08
C LEU A 303 27.26 11.58 -6.28
N PHE A 304 26.57 12.52 -6.94
CA PHE A 304 25.58 13.38 -6.30
C PHE A 304 24.46 12.56 -5.67
N MET A 305 23.89 11.59 -6.40
CA MET A 305 22.80 10.75 -5.92
C MET A 305 23.23 9.89 -4.72
N LEU A 306 24.43 9.32 -4.76
CA LEU A 306 25.00 8.55 -3.65
C LEU A 306 25.20 9.41 -2.40
N LEU A 307 25.85 10.57 -2.53
CA LEU A 307 26.15 11.46 -1.41
C LEU A 307 24.87 12.05 -0.80
N SER A 308 23.97 12.56 -1.63
CA SER A 308 22.70 13.15 -1.17
C SER A 308 21.78 12.11 -0.52
N SER A 309 21.70 10.90 -1.09
CA SER A 309 20.94 9.79 -0.49
C SER A 309 21.54 9.34 0.84
N ALA A 310 22.88 9.26 0.94
CA ALA A 310 23.56 8.93 2.20
C ALA A 310 23.32 10.00 3.27
N LEU A 311 23.42 11.28 2.91
CA LEU A 311 23.13 12.40 3.80
C LEU A 311 21.67 12.37 4.29
N ALA A 312 20.72 12.15 3.38
CA ALA A 312 19.30 12.00 3.72
C ALA A 312 19.08 10.82 4.69
N SER A 313 19.68 9.66 4.42
CA SER A 313 19.60 8.48 5.30
C SER A 313 20.18 8.73 6.70
N VAL A 314 21.36 9.34 6.78
CA VAL A 314 22.01 9.66 8.06
C VAL A 314 21.17 10.64 8.87
N TRP A 315 20.63 11.67 8.20
CA TRP A 315 19.76 12.65 8.84
C TRP A 315 18.45 12.02 9.33
N LEU A 316 17.80 11.18 8.52
CA LEU A 316 16.59 10.45 8.91
C LEU A 316 16.85 9.51 10.10
N HIS A 317 17.99 8.82 10.11
CA HIS A 317 18.38 7.96 11.23
C HIS A 317 18.60 8.76 12.52
N ARG A 318 19.18 9.96 12.42
CA ARG A 318 19.30 10.86 13.57
C ARG A 318 17.94 11.32 14.08
N VAL A 319 17.03 11.73 13.20
CA VAL A 319 15.66 12.12 13.55
C VAL A 319 14.88 10.97 14.20
N TYR A 320 15.09 9.73 13.73
CA TYR A 320 14.49 8.55 14.35
C TYR A 320 14.97 8.36 15.79
N ARG A 321 16.29 8.45 16.03
CA ARG A 321 16.87 8.31 17.38
C ARG A 321 16.44 9.41 18.34
N GLU A 322 16.32 10.65 17.86
CA GLU A 322 15.76 11.77 18.63
C GLU A 322 14.27 11.61 18.94
N GLY A 323 13.58 10.71 18.23
CA GLY A 323 12.17 10.40 18.44
C GLY A 323 11.90 9.28 19.46
N GLU A 324 12.88 8.42 19.72
CA GLU A 324 12.80 7.33 20.72
C GLU A 324 13.30 7.74 22.12
N ALA A 325 14.00 8.87 22.23
CA ALA A 325 14.43 9.49 23.48
C ALA A 325 13.38 10.47 24.01
#